data_AF-A0A354H1X9-F1
#
_entry.id   AF-A0A354H1X9-F1
#
_cell.length_a   1.000
_cell.length_b   1.000
_cell.length_c   1.000
_cell.angle_alpha   90.00
_cell.angle_beta   90.00
_cell.angle_gamma   90.00
#
_symmetry.space_group_name_H-M   'P 1'
#
loop_
_entity.id
_entity.type
_entity.pdbx_description
1 polymer ?
#
loop_
_entity_poly.entity_id
_entity_poly.type
_entity_poly.pdbx_seq_one_letter_code
_entity_poly.pdbx_strand_id
1 'polypeptide(L)'
;ISDVVLLAKYAAGKLPLGDFRHEFKTDEDFASPLDLLDVTLDRAIDELTRPIDAIRHQAKTVTVGTSRKEKELKGIIFDLLEELKIAVKDLTYRNVMTVSRIQPAISGVRGYTIYDINNLDAQGNPAEGSTITIRKKGGVAKDMKSRAETSTVLMGTKRTIVSTGHVYIGKGKADGAAIVILPILGENESVSNLVLLHVDYNEFLPAGEKKGVLGYRYNDIRNLVNEYNIHWDDGYLEKFPIADLFSEPVETLAGRIKQLVITNN
;
A
#
# COMPACT_ATOMS: atom_id res chain seq x y z
N ILE A 1 -20.10 14.06 -7.70
CA ILE A 1 -19.60 13.12 -6.65
C ILE A 1 -20.53 13.07 -5.43
N SER A 2 -20.94 14.21 -4.85
CA SER A 2 -21.88 14.24 -3.71
C SER A 2 -23.21 13.53 -4.00
N ASP A 3 -23.72 13.67 -5.22
CA ASP A 3 -25.01 13.10 -5.64
C ASP A 3 -24.99 11.57 -5.73
N VAL A 4 -23.86 10.96 -6.11
CA VAL A 4 -23.74 9.50 -6.26
C VAL A 4 -23.90 8.79 -4.91
N VAL A 5 -23.31 9.33 -3.85
CA VAL A 5 -23.39 8.74 -2.51
C VAL A 5 -24.81 8.83 -1.95
N LEU A 6 -25.50 9.94 -2.21
CA LEU A 6 -26.87 10.14 -1.76
C LEU A 6 -27.85 9.27 -2.56
N LEU A 7 -27.69 9.20 -3.89
CA LEU A 7 -28.45 8.30 -4.77
C LEU A 7 -28.25 6.83 -4.41
N ALA A 8 -27.03 6.41 -4.06
CA ALA A 8 -26.76 5.06 -3.60
C ALA A 8 -27.50 4.71 -2.29
N LYS A 9 -27.70 5.68 -1.39
CA LYS A 9 -28.51 5.48 -0.17
C LYS A 9 -29.99 5.30 -0.50
N TYR A 10 -30.54 6.06 -1.45
CA TYR A 10 -31.91 5.87 -1.93
C TYR A 10 -32.09 4.52 -2.66
N ALA A 11 -31.17 4.18 -3.57
CA ALA A 11 -31.16 2.91 -4.30
C ALA A 11 -31.06 1.69 -3.38
N ALA A 12 -30.29 1.80 -2.28
CA ALA A 12 -30.17 0.77 -1.26
C ALA A 12 -31.33 0.74 -0.25
N GLY A 13 -32.36 1.57 -0.43
CA GLY A 13 -33.53 1.65 0.45
C GLY A 13 -33.23 2.21 1.86
N LYS A 14 -32.10 2.89 2.04
CA LYS A 14 -31.68 3.45 3.34
C LYS A 14 -32.31 4.81 3.63
N LEU A 15 -32.98 5.42 2.65
CA LEU A 15 -33.67 6.70 2.76
C LEU A 15 -35.11 6.59 2.22
N PRO A 16 -36.09 7.34 2.78
CA PRO A 16 -37.47 7.29 2.33
C PRO A 16 -37.64 7.80 0.90
N LEU A 17 -38.26 7.01 0.02
CA LEU A 17 -38.48 7.40 -1.39
C LEU A 17 -39.31 8.69 -1.57
N GLY A 18 -40.09 9.09 -0.56
CA GLY A 18 -40.85 10.34 -0.58
C GLY A 18 -39.97 11.58 -0.65
N ASP A 19 -38.78 11.54 -0.08
CA ASP A 19 -37.86 12.69 0.02
C ASP A 19 -37.02 12.86 -1.25
N PHE A 20 -36.89 11.79 -2.05
CA PHE A 20 -36.09 11.75 -3.27
C PHE A 20 -36.44 12.87 -4.27
N ARG A 21 -37.74 13.08 -4.55
CA ARG A 21 -38.18 14.09 -5.53
C ARG A 21 -37.87 15.52 -5.07
N HIS A 22 -37.91 15.75 -3.77
CA HIS A 22 -37.63 17.06 -3.19
C HIS A 22 -36.13 17.38 -3.23
N GLU A 23 -35.28 16.39 -2.98
CA GLU A 23 -33.83 16.56 -2.93
C GLU A 23 -33.19 16.69 -4.32
N PHE A 24 -33.66 15.92 -5.31
CA PHE A 24 -33.04 15.91 -6.65
C PHE A 24 -33.73 16.80 -7.68
N LYS A 25 -34.82 17.51 -7.30
CA LYS A 25 -35.57 18.46 -8.16
C LYS A 25 -35.70 17.98 -9.61
N THR A 26 -36.06 16.71 -9.77
CA THR A 26 -36.11 16.09 -11.09
C THR A 26 -37.32 16.61 -11.85
N ASP A 27 -37.07 17.43 -12.87
CA ASP A 27 -38.05 17.78 -13.89
C ASP A 27 -38.31 16.52 -14.75
N GLU A 28 -39.40 15.84 -14.39
CA GLU A 28 -40.23 14.91 -15.15
C GLU A 28 -39.70 13.59 -15.76
N ASP A 29 -38.40 13.28 -15.85
CA ASP A 29 -37.97 12.05 -16.57
C ASP A 29 -37.40 10.89 -15.73
N PHE A 30 -37.15 11.05 -14.42
CA PHE A 30 -36.64 9.96 -13.58
C PHE A 30 -37.71 9.39 -12.66
N ALA A 31 -38.26 8.22 -13.04
CA ALA A 31 -39.28 7.52 -12.26
C ALA A 31 -38.69 6.80 -11.02
N SER A 32 -37.39 6.52 -11.01
CA SER A 32 -36.71 5.75 -9.96
C SER A 32 -35.35 6.34 -9.58
N PRO A 33 -34.96 6.27 -8.28
CA PRO A 33 -33.59 6.57 -7.86
C PRO A 33 -32.52 5.70 -8.53
N LEU A 34 -32.89 4.49 -8.98
CA LEU A 34 -31.99 3.61 -9.72
C LEU A 34 -31.64 4.18 -11.09
N ASP A 35 -32.63 4.69 -11.82
CA ASP A 35 -32.44 5.26 -13.16
C ASP A 35 -31.56 6.52 -13.08
N LEU A 36 -31.80 7.37 -12.07
CA LEU A 36 -30.99 8.56 -11.85
C LEU A 36 -29.57 8.22 -11.37
N LEU A 37 -29.40 7.16 -10.57
CA LEU A 37 -28.09 6.66 -10.18
C LEU A 37 -27.30 6.14 -11.38
N ASP A 38 -27.95 5.37 -12.26
CA ASP A 38 -27.33 4.79 -13.46
C ASP A 38 -26.78 5.90 -14.38
N VAL A 39 -27.61 6.88 -14.73
CA VAL A 39 -27.19 8.04 -15.55
C VAL A 39 -26.11 8.87 -14.85
N THR A 40 -26.19 9.03 -13.53
CA THR A 40 -25.18 9.80 -12.78
C THR A 40 -23.85 9.07 -12.73
N LEU A 41 -23.87 7.73 -12.62
CA LEU A 41 -22.67 6.89 -12.67
C LEU A 41 -22.06 6.92 -14.07
N ASP A 42 -22.85 6.79 -15.12
CA ASP A 42 -22.38 6.91 -16.51
C ASP A 42 -21.69 8.24 -16.74
N ARG A 43 -22.30 9.36 -16.30
CA ARG A 43 -21.67 10.68 -16.40
C ARG A 43 -20.37 10.77 -15.61
N ALA A 44 -20.32 10.20 -14.41
CA ALA A 44 -19.11 10.21 -13.59
C ALA A 44 -18.00 9.34 -14.22
N ILE A 45 -18.35 8.18 -14.79
CA ILE A 45 -17.45 7.31 -15.53
C ILE A 45 -16.92 8.05 -16.76
N ASP A 46 -17.78 8.70 -17.52
CA ASP A 46 -17.40 9.54 -18.67
C ASP A 46 -16.44 10.66 -18.26
N GLU A 47 -16.72 11.38 -17.18
CA GLU A 47 -15.85 12.44 -16.67
C GLU A 47 -14.48 11.93 -16.21
N LEU A 48 -14.43 10.74 -15.60
CA LEU A 48 -13.18 10.10 -15.19
C LEU A 48 -12.40 9.50 -16.37
N THR A 49 -13.11 9.09 -17.43
CA THR A 49 -12.52 8.48 -18.63
C THR A 49 -12.07 9.53 -19.64
N ARG A 50 -12.75 10.69 -19.74
CA ARG A 50 -12.41 11.80 -20.65
C ARG A 50 -10.95 12.26 -20.55
N PRO A 51 -10.34 12.47 -19.37
CA PRO A 51 -8.93 12.80 -19.25
C PRO A 51 -8.02 11.72 -19.82
N ILE A 52 -8.35 10.45 -19.59
CA ILE A 52 -7.59 9.30 -20.10
C ILE A 52 -7.71 9.24 -21.63
N ASP A 53 -8.90 9.46 -22.19
CA ASP A 53 -9.12 9.44 -23.63
C ASP A 53 -8.57 10.68 -24.33
N ALA A 54 -8.60 11.85 -23.69
CA ALA A 54 -7.92 13.05 -24.17
C ALA A 54 -6.40 12.83 -24.20
N ILE A 55 -5.82 12.24 -23.15
CA ILE A 55 -4.41 11.83 -23.11
C ILE A 55 -4.12 10.78 -24.20
N ARG A 56 -5.00 9.79 -24.40
CA ARG A 56 -4.86 8.75 -25.43
C ARG A 56 -4.94 9.34 -26.84
N HIS A 57 -5.84 10.29 -27.08
CA HIS A 57 -5.98 11.00 -28.35
C HIS A 57 -4.78 11.91 -28.61
N GLN A 58 -4.28 12.61 -27.58
CA GLN A 58 -3.03 13.38 -27.68
C GLN A 58 -1.79 12.49 -27.84
N ALA A 59 -1.83 11.26 -27.34
CA ALA A 59 -0.80 10.24 -27.57
C ALA A 59 -0.94 9.54 -28.93
N LYS A 60 -2.02 9.76 -29.72
CA LYS A 60 -2.09 9.25 -31.10
C LYS A 60 -1.16 9.98 -32.07
N THR A 61 -0.64 11.16 -31.71
CA THR A 61 0.35 11.91 -32.51
C THR A 61 1.80 11.64 -32.10
N VAL A 62 2.04 10.87 -31.04
CA VAL A 62 3.37 10.40 -30.63
C VAL A 62 3.22 8.93 -30.24
N THR A 63 3.67 8.01 -31.09
CA THR A 63 3.55 6.55 -30.94
C THR A 63 3.93 6.07 -29.53
N VAL A 64 2.97 6.02 -28.62
CA VAL A 64 3.07 5.26 -27.37
C VAL A 64 1.76 4.52 -27.16
N GLY A 65 1.79 3.23 -27.46
CA GLY A 65 0.67 2.32 -27.26
C GLY A 65 0.21 2.34 -25.82
N THR A 66 -1.01 2.84 -25.56
CA THR A 66 -1.63 2.85 -24.23
C THR A 66 -2.38 1.56 -23.91
N SER A 67 -2.17 0.49 -24.68
CA SER A 67 -2.59 -0.85 -24.27
C SER A 67 -1.64 -1.35 -23.19
N ARG A 68 -1.86 -0.87 -21.95
CA ARG A 68 -1.34 -1.57 -20.78
C ARG A 68 -2.15 -2.85 -20.66
N LYS A 69 -1.66 -3.94 -21.26
CA LYS A 69 -1.97 -5.28 -20.74
C LYS A 69 -1.73 -5.20 -19.23
N GLU A 70 -2.72 -5.60 -18.44
CA GLU A 70 -2.53 -5.75 -16.99
C GLU A 70 -1.23 -6.53 -16.80
N LYS A 71 -0.23 -5.86 -16.23
CA LYS A 71 1.10 -6.41 -16.09
C LYS A 71 0.95 -7.60 -15.16
N GLU A 72 1.20 -8.81 -15.64
CA GLU A 72 1.10 -10.02 -14.82
C GLU A 72 1.85 -9.78 -13.50
N LEU A 73 1.16 -9.99 -12.38
CA LEU A 73 1.72 -9.81 -11.06
C LEU A 73 2.77 -10.91 -10.86
N LYS A 74 4.05 -10.53 -10.94
CA LYS A 74 5.18 -11.46 -10.92
C LYS A 74 6.23 -11.06 -9.89
N GLY A 75 6.99 -12.06 -9.46
CA GLY A 75 8.20 -11.89 -8.66
C GLY A 75 8.07 -12.52 -7.28
N ILE A 76 9.21 -12.61 -6.59
CA ILE A 76 9.45 -13.48 -5.44
C ILE A 76 8.35 -13.40 -4.37
N ILE A 77 7.86 -12.20 -4.05
CA ILE A 77 6.78 -12.06 -3.05
C ILE A 77 5.44 -12.63 -3.54
N PHE A 78 5.06 -12.38 -4.80
CA PHE A 78 3.81 -12.90 -5.35
C PHE A 78 3.86 -14.42 -5.52
N ASP A 79 5.00 -14.94 -5.98
CA ASP A 79 5.22 -16.39 -6.10
C ASP A 79 5.09 -17.09 -4.74
N LEU A 80 5.63 -16.46 -3.67
CA LEU A 80 5.46 -16.96 -2.31
C LEU A 80 4.00 -16.86 -1.82
N LEU A 81 3.28 -15.77 -2.11
CA LEU A 81 1.87 -15.67 -1.73
C LEU A 81 1.02 -16.76 -2.39
N GLU A 82 1.30 -17.08 -3.65
CA GLU A 82 0.67 -18.18 -4.38
C GLU A 82 0.97 -19.54 -3.72
N GLU A 83 2.24 -19.81 -3.37
CA GLU A 83 2.63 -21.03 -2.63
C GLU A 83 1.90 -21.15 -1.28
N LEU A 84 1.72 -20.02 -0.59
CA LEU A 84 1.01 -19.95 0.69
C LEU A 84 -0.51 -19.96 0.55
N LYS A 85 -1.03 -20.00 -0.68
CA LYS A 85 -2.46 -19.96 -1.01
C LYS A 85 -3.15 -18.69 -0.47
N ILE A 86 -2.44 -17.57 -0.48
CA ILE A 86 -2.96 -16.26 -0.11
C ILE A 86 -3.32 -15.53 -1.39
N ALA A 87 -4.60 -15.19 -1.57
CA ALA A 87 -5.05 -14.59 -2.81
C ALA A 87 -4.63 -13.12 -2.88
N VAL A 88 -4.11 -12.68 -4.03
CA VAL A 88 -3.65 -11.29 -4.20
C VAL A 88 -4.80 -10.29 -4.08
N LYS A 89 -6.05 -10.71 -4.35
CA LYS A 89 -7.27 -9.91 -4.13
C LYS A 89 -7.51 -9.56 -2.65
N ASP A 90 -6.90 -10.33 -1.73
CA ASP A 90 -7.00 -10.08 -0.29
C ASP A 90 -6.01 -8.98 0.15
N LEU A 91 -5.23 -8.42 -0.78
CA LEU A 91 -4.46 -7.19 -0.58
C LEU A 91 -5.24 -6.00 -1.16
N THR A 92 -5.14 -4.83 -0.52
CA THR A 92 -5.61 -3.59 -1.16
C THR A 92 -4.85 -3.34 -2.46
N TYR A 93 -5.49 -2.70 -3.44
CA TYR A 93 -4.84 -2.33 -4.70
C TYR A 93 -3.55 -1.52 -4.47
N ARG A 94 -3.56 -0.60 -3.49
CA ARG A 94 -2.37 0.16 -3.06
C ARG A 94 -1.22 -0.76 -2.65
N ASN A 95 -1.52 -1.80 -1.88
CA ASN A 95 -0.53 -2.76 -1.42
C ASN A 95 -0.02 -3.62 -2.57
N VAL A 96 -0.88 -4.07 -3.49
CA VAL A 96 -0.45 -4.79 -4.70
C VAL A 96 0.53 -3.95 -5.52
N MET A 97 0.23 -2.67 -5.75
CA MET A 97 1.13 -1.76 -6.46
C MET A 97 2.44 -1.53 -5.70
N THR A 98 2.39 -1.44 -4.38
CA THR A 98 3.58 -1.28 -3.53
C THR A 98 4.47 -2.53 -3.59
N VAL A 99 3.89 -3.72 -3.44
CA VAL A 99 4.61 -5.00 -3.54
C VAL A 99 5.23 -5.16 -4.92
N SER A 100 4.48 -4.90 -5.99
CA SER A 100 4.97 -4.93 -7.37
C SER A 100 6.18 -4.00 -7.58
N ARG A 101 6.12 -2.79 -7.02
CA ARG A 101 7.19 -1.80 -7.13
C ARG A 101 8.48 -2.21 -6.40
N ILE A 102 8.39 -2.86 -5.25
CA ILE A 102 9.58 -3.21 -4.46
C ILE A 102 10.28 -4.49 -4.90
N GLN A 103 9.71 -5.30 -5.81
CA GLN A 103 10.31 -6.57 -6.21
C GLN A 103 11.80 -6.47 -6.58
N PRO A 104 12.28 -5.45 -7.33
CA PRO A 104 13.72 -5.33 -7.65
C PRO A 104 14.63 -5.12 -6.43
N ALA A 105 14.07 -4.60 -5.33
CA ALA A 105 14.79 -4.41 -4.08
C ALA A 105 14.95 -5.70 -3.28
N ILE A 106 14.20 -6.76 -3.62
CA ILE A 106 14.18 -8.03 -2.88
C ILE A 106 14.93 -9.08 -3.70
N SER A 107 16.05 -9.54 -3.17
CA SER A 107 16.87 -10.62 -3.77
C SER A 107 16.41 -12.02 -3.35
N GLY A 108 15.69 -12.14 -2.22
CA GLY A 108 15.19 -13.40 -1.73
C GLY A 108 14.26 -13.27 -0.52
N VAL A 109 13.49 -14.32 -0.26
CA VAL A 109 12.69 -14.48 0.96
C VAL A 109 13.20 -15.69 1.72
N ARG A 110 13.77 -15.47 2.91
CA ARG A 110 14.39 -16.52 3.75
C ARG A 110 13.38 -17.26 4.61
N GLY A 111 12.23 -16.65 4.90
CA GLY A 111 11.20 -17.24 5.72
C GLY A 111 10.02 -16.31 5.93
N TYR A 112 8.98 -16.82 6.58
CA TYR A 112 7.76 -16.08 6.81
C TYR A 112 7.09 -16.48 8.13
N THR A 113 6.30 -15.57 8.70
CA THR A 113 5.34 -15.85 9.76
C THR A 113 3.99 -15.27 9.39
N ILE A 114 2.96 -16.12 9.42
CA ILE A 114 1.56 -15.71 9.26
C ILE A 114 0.96 -15.56 10.65
N TYR A 115 0.35 -14.40 10.90
CA TYR A 115 -0.35 -14.09 12.13
C TYR A 115 -1.85 -13.97 11.89
N ASP A 116 -2.64 -14.42 12.85
CA ASP A 116 -4.06 -14.09 12.96
C ASP A 116 -4.23 -12.86 13.86
N ILE A 117 -5.10 -11.95 13.45
CA ILE A 117 -5.46 -10.73 14.18
C ILE A 117 -6.88 -10.89 14.69
N ASN A 118 -7.08 -10.69 16.00
CA ASN A 118 -8.36 -10.91 16.66
C ASN A 118 -8.74 -9.73 17.54
N ASN A 119 -10.03 -9.67 17.91
CA ASN A 119 -10.61 -8.65 18.79
C ASN A 119 -10.37 -7.22 18.25
N LEU A 120 -10.61 -7.02 16.96
CA LEU A 120 -10.73 -5.69 16.36
C LEU A 120 -12.11 -5.09 16.71
N ASP A 121 -12.22 -3.77 16.63
CA ASP A 121 -13.51 -3.10 16.78
C ASP A 121 -14.43 -3.31 15.56
N ALA A 122 -15.65 -2.77 15.62
CA ALA A 122 -16.65 -2.92 14.57
C ALA A 122 -16.23 -2.28 13.23
N GLN A 123 -15.23 -1.38 13.25
CA GLN A 123 -14.66 -0.72 12.08
C GLN A 123 -13.39 -1.43 11.59
N GLY A 124 -12.99 -2.55 12.20
CA GLY A 124 -11.79 -3.29 11.83
C GLY A 124 -10.50 -2.67 12.33
N ASN A 125 -10.55 -1.71 13.26
CA ASN A 125 -9.36 -1.10 13.84
C ASN A 125 -8.92 -1.82 15.13
N PRO A 126 -7.63 -1.75 15.49
CA PRO A 126 -7.14 -2.26 16.76
C PRO A 126 -7.73 -1.52 17.98
N ALA A 127 -8.44 -2.26 18.83
CA ALA A 127 -8.88 -1.84 20.17
C ALA A 127 -7.84 -2.22 21.25
N GLU A 128 -8.04 -1.84 22.51
CA GLU A 128 -7.11 -2.19 23.60
C GLU A 128 -6.96 -3.71 23.78
N GLY A 129 -8.06 -4.46 23.64
CA GLY A 129 -8.09 -5.92 23.75
C GLY A 129 -7.66 -6.69 22.49
N SER A 130 -7.17 -6.00 21.46
CA SER A 130 -6.74 -6.63 20.21
C SER A 130 -5.54 -7.56 20.41
N THR A 131 -5.63 -8.75 19.82
CA THR A 131 -4.62 -9.80 19.99
C THR A 131 -4.04 -10.27 18.66
N ILE A 132 -2.85 -10.86 18.74
CA ILE A 132 -2.10 -11.43 17.64
C ILE A 132 -1.61 -12.82 18.03
N THR A 133 -1.84 -13.80 17.17
CA THR A 133 -1.40 -15.19 17.36
C THR A 133 -0.66 -15.68 16.12
N ILE A 134 0.27 -16.61 16.29
CA ILE A 134 1.00 -17.21 15.16
C ILE A 134 0.16 -18.34 14.59
N ARG A 135 -0.19 -18.22 13.30
CA ARG A 135 -0.87 -19.27 12.55
C ARG A 135 0.11 -20.26 11.95
N LYS A 136 1.19 -19.76 11.33
CA LYS A 136 2.16 -20.58 10.60
C LYS A 136 3.52 -19.90 10.52
N LYS A 137 4.59 -20.69 10.54
CA LYS A 137 5.97 -20.26 10.27
C LYS A 137 6.59 -21.09 9.15
N GLY A 138 7.46 -20.48 8.36
CA GLY A 138 8.23 -21.14 7.30
C GLY A 138 9.63 -20.55 7.13
N GLY A 139 10.53 -21.32 6.52
CA GLY A 139 11.94 -20.96 6.35
C GLY A 139 12.63 -20.67 7.68
N VAL A 140 13.50 -19.66 7.69
CA VAL A 140 14.27 -19.25 8.89
C VAL A 140 13.38 -18.89 10.09
N ALA A 141 12.13 -18.47 9.86
CA ALA A 141 11.23 -18.08 10.92
C ALA A 141 10.80 -19.24 11.84
N LYS A 142 10.94 -20.49 11.39
CA LYS A 142 10.61 -21.69 12.19
C LYS A 142 11.41 -21.74 13.50
N ASP A 143 12.70 -21.39 13.42
CA ASP A 143 13.63 -21.47 14.55
C ASP A 143 13.73 -20.14 15.33
N MET A 144 13.06 -19.09 14.86
CA MET A 144 13.05 -17.78 15.50
C MET A 144 12.02 -17.71 16.62
N LYS A 145 12.44 -17.26 17.80
CA LYS A 145 11.53 -16.92 18.91
C LYS A 145 10.71 -15.70 18.53
N SER A 146 9.39 -15.78 18.70
CA SER A 146 8.49 -14.65 18.45
C SER A 146 7.84 -14.19 19.73
N ARG A 147 7.76 -12.88 19.95
CA ARG A 147 7.04 -12.32 21.10
C ARG A 147 5.59 -12.81 21.17
N ALA A 148 4.96 -13.07 20.03
CA ALA A 148 3.57 -13.56 19.99
C ALA A 148 3.40 -14.96 20.63
N GLU A 149 4.49 -15.67 20.90
CA GLU A 149 4.47 -16.96 21.63
C GLU A 149 4.32 -16.76 23.14
N THR A 150 4.74 -15.59 23.67
CA THR A 150 4.69 -15.28 25.11
C THR A 150 3.66 -14.21 25.44
N SER A 151 3.36 -13.29 24.52
CA SER A 151 2.41 -12.21 24.69
C SER A 151 1.59 -12.01 23.42
N THR A 152 0.29 -12.24 23.54
CA THR A 152 -0.66 -12.13 22.43
C THR A 152 -1.13 -10.69 22.21
N VAL A 153 -0.66 -9.70 22.97
CA VAL A 153 -1.12 -8.31 22.83
C VAL A 153 -0.60 -7.68 21.53
N LEU A 154 -1.54 -7.19 20.69
CA LEU A 154 -1.23 -6.47 19.46
C LEU A 154 -0.76 -5.04 19.77
N MET A 155 0.53 -4.78 19.57
CA MET A 155 1.16 -3.48 19.84
C MET A 155 2.29 -3.16 18.86
N GLY A 156 2.77 -1.91 18.90
CA GLY A 156 3.89 -1.42 18.09
C GLY A 156 3.60 -1.45 16.59
N THR A 157 4.63 -1.72 15.78
CA THR A 157 4.56 -1.69 14.31
C THR A 157 3.43 -2.55 13.75
N LYS A 158 3.20 -3.75 14.31
CA LYS A 158 2.13 -4.64 13.85
C LYS A 158 0.74 -4.04 14.09
N ARG A 159 0.52 -3.38 15.24
CA ARG A 159 -0.73 -2.65 15.51
C ARG A 159 -0.93 -1.50 14.52
N THR A 160 0.11 -0.73 14.24
CA THR A 160 0.07 0.36 13.26
C THR A 160 -0.27 -0.16 11.86
N ILE A 161 0.28 -1.30 11.44
CA ILE A 161 -0.01 -1.91 10.15
C ILE A 161 -1.47 -2.36 10.06
N VAL A 162 -2.00 -3.01 11.12
CA VAL A 162 -3.42 -3.40 11.15
C VAL A 162 -4.32 -2.18 11.07
N SER A 163 -4.00 -1.10 11.78
CA SER A 163 -4.78 0.14 11.76
C SER A 163 -4.72 0.90 10.44
N THR A 164 -3.58 0.89 9.75
CA THR A 164 -3.39 1.65 8.50
C THR A 164 -3.69 0.84 7.25
N GLY A 165 -3.65 -0.50 7.35
CA GLY A 165 -3.75 -1.40 6.21
C GLY A 165 -2.60 -1.25 5.21
N HIS A 166 -1.50 -0.60 5.57
CA HIS A 166 -0.38 -0.34 4.66
C HIS A 166 0.73 -1.38 4.81
N VAL A 167 1.29 -1.81 3.67
CA VAL A 167 2.50 -2.64 3.65
C VAL A 167 3.66 -1.92 4.36
N TYR A 168 4.36 -2.66 5.21
CA TYR A 168 5.60 -2.21 5.84
C TYR A 168 6.81 -2.86 5.19
N ILE A 169 7.85 -2.07 4.93
CA ILE A 169 9.11 -2.52 4.34
C ILE A 169 10.25 -1.90 5.16
N GLY A 170 11.27 -2.68 5.49
CA GLY A 170 12.52 -2.18 6.07
C GLY A 170 13.00 -3.06 7.22
N LYS A 171 13.41 -2.47 8.36
CA LYS A 171 13.99 -3.23 9.48
C LYS A 171 13.01 -3.43 10.64
N GLY A 172 13.02 -4.63 11.22
CA GLY A 172 12.37 -4.93 12.49
C GLY A 172 12.90 -4.02 13.60
N LYS A 173 12.00 -3.35 14.33
CA LYS A 173 12.41 -2.41 15.40
C LYS A 173 13.07 -3.08 16.61
N ALA A 174 12.82 -4.37 16.82
CA ALA A 174 13.35 -5.11 17.97
C ALA A 174 14.69 -5.79 17.68
N ASP A 175 14.90 -6.27 16.46
CA ASP A 175 16.00 -7.16 16.08
C ASP A 175 16.81 -6.67 14.87
N GLY A 176 16.40 -5.56 14.25
CA GLY A 176 17.04 -5.02 13.05
C GLY A 176 16.86 -5.87 11.80
N ALA A 177 16.05 -6.93 11.84
CA ALA A 177 15.92 -7.88 10.75
C ALA A 177 15.28 -7.24 9.52
N ALA A 178 15.80 -7.52 8.33
CA ALA A 178 15.19 -7.11 7.07
C ALA A 178 13.85 -7.82 6.87
N ILE A 179 12.76 -7.05 6.84
CA ILE A 179 11.39 -7.58 6.81
C ILE A 179 10.47 -6.80 5.88
N VAL A 180 9.48 -7.52 5.36
CA VAL A 180 8.29 -6.96 4.72
C VAL A 180 7.07 -7.50 5.46
N ILE A 181 6.10 -6.65 5.80
CA ILE A 181 4.84 -7.09 6.43
C ILE A 181 3.68 -6.70 5.53
N LEU A 182 2.91 -7.71 5.13
CA LEU A 182 1.75 -7.58 4.26
C LEU A 182 0.47 -7.72 5.10
N PRO A 183 -0.39 -6.69 5.16
CA PRO A 183 -1.71 -6.81 5.75
C PRO A 183 -2.66 -7.46 4.75
N ILE A 184 -3.24 -8.59 5.14
CA ILE A 184 -4.20 -9.36 4.34
C ILE A 184 -5.61 -9.09 4.89
N LEU A 185 -6.53 -8.76 4.00
CA LEU A 185 -7.92 -8.47 4.31
C LEU A 185 -8.72 -9.76 4.48
N GLY A 186 -9.65 -9.73 5.42
CA GLY A 186 -10.68 -10.75 5.60
C GLY A 186 -12.00 -10.35 4.94
N GLU A 187 -13.07 -11.07 5.29
CA GLU A 187 -14.41 -10.90 4.70
C GLU A 187 -14.99 -9.49 4.90
N ASN A 188 -14.63 -8.80 5.98
CA ASN A 188 -15.14 -7.47 6.31
C ASN A 188 -14.25 -6.32 5.80
N GLU A 189 -13.38 -6.58 4.83
CA GLU A 189 -12.36 -5.63 4.33
C GLU A 189 -11.40 -5.09 5.42
N SER A 190 -11.40 -5.72 6.60
CA SER A 190 -10.47 -5.42 7.70
C SER A 190 -9.28 -6.38 7.67
N VAL A 191 -8.16 -5.95 8.24
CA VAL A 191 -6.93 -6.76 8.27
C VAL A 191 -7.10 -7.93 9.23
N SER A 192 -7.39 -9.12 8.68
CA SER A 192 -7.53 -10.36 9.47
C SER A 192 -6.19 -11.05 9.71
N ASN A 193 -5.23 -10.87 8.80
CA ASN A 193 -3.95 -11.55 8.86
C ASN A 193 -2.79 -10.60 8.56
N LEU A 194 -1.65 -10.87 9.20
CA LEU A 194 -0.37 -10.26 8.82
C LEU A 194 0.57 -11.35 8.31
N VAL A 195 1.16 -11.14 7.14
CA VAL A 195 2.23 -11.98 6.62
C VAL A 195 3.53 -11.22 6.76
N LEU A 196 4.37 -11.63 7.71
CA LEU A 196 5.72 -11.10 7.89
C LEU A 196 6.69 -11.97 7.11
N LEU A 197 7.44 -11.37 6.19
CA LEU A 197 8.48 -11.99 5.39
C LEU A 197 9.85 -11.55 5.93
N HIS A 198 10.76 -12.49 6.13
CA HIS A 198 12.17 -12.22 6.33
C HIS A 198 12.84 -12.21 4.95
N VAL A 199 13.37 -11.06 4.55
CA VAL A 199 13.84 -10.84 3.17
C VAL A 199 15.33 -10.55 3.16
N ASP A 200 15.94 -10.76 1.99
CA ASP A 200 17.27 -10.26 1.67
C ASP A 200 17.14 -9.14 0.65
N TYR A 201 17.64 -7.95 0.99
CA TYR A 201 17.62 -6.81 0.09
C TYR A 201 18.75 -6.91 -0.94
N ASN A 202 18.46 -6.51 -2.18
CA ASN A 202 19.45 -6.38 -3.24
C ASN A 202 20.27 -5.10 -3.05
N GLU A 203 21.27 -5.12 -2.18
CA GLU A 203 22.05 -3.92 -1.85
C GLU A 203 22.85 -3.33 -3.02
N PHE A 204 23.02 -4.09 -4.11
CA PHE A 204 23.69 -3.67 -5.35
C PHE A 204 22.75 -2.97 -6.34
N LEU A 205 21.51 -2.69 -5.95
CA LEU A 205 20.54 -2.01 -6.81
C LEU A 205 21.06 -0.61 -7.20
N PRO A 206 21.17 -0.28 -8.50
CA PRO A 206 21.65 1.04 -8.94
C PRO A 206 20.76 2.18 -8.44
N ALA A 207 21.31 3.39 -8.28
CA ALA A 207 20.57 4.55 -7.78
C ALA A 207 19.26 4.83 -8.55
N GLY A 208 19.28 4.71 -9.88
CA GLY A 208 18.08 4.88 -10.72
C GLY A 208 16.96 3.89 -10.42
N GLU A 209 17.30 2.65 -10.08
CA GLU A 209 16.34 1.63 -9.66
C GLU A 209 15.92 1.81 -8.20
N LYS A 210 16.83 2.25 -7.31
CA LYS A 210 16.52 2.63 -5.92
C LYS A 210 15.43 3.71 -5.86
N LYS A 211 15.48 4.71 -6.73
CA LYS A 211 14.41 5.70 -6.91
C LYS A 211 13.07 5.05 -7.27
N GLY A 212 13.09 4.11 -8.21
CA GLY A 212 11.91 3.37 -8.65
C GLY A 212 11.25 2.61 -7.50
N VAL A 213 12.03 1.85 -6.72
CA VAL A 213 11.50 1.03 -5.60
C VAL A 213 10.97 1.88 -4.44
N LEU A 214 11.62 3.01 -4.15
CA LEU A 214 11.20 3.94 -3.09
C LEU A 214 9.89 4.66 -3.42
N GLY A 215 9.57 4.86 -4.71
CA GLY A 215 8.35 5.54 -5.12
C GLY A 215 8.27 6.96 -4.56
N TYR A 216 7.15 7.35 -3.96
CA TYR A 216 6.96 8.72 -3.46
C TYR A 216 7.96 9.09 -2.35
N ARG A 217 8.42 8.12 -1.57
CA ARG A 217 9.39 8.33 -0.48
C ARG A 217 10.73 8.90 -0.96
N TYR A 218 11.12 8.62 -2.20
CA TYR A 218 12.26 9.27 -2.84
C TYR A 218 12.08 10.79 -2.89
N ASN A 219 10.88 11.27 -3.21
CA ASN A 219 10.60 12.71 -3.27
C ASN A 219 10.68 13.34 -1.87
N ASP A 220 10.20 12.65 -0.84
CA ASP A 220 10.29 13.15 0.53
C ASP A 220 11.75 13.34 0.97
N ILE A 221 12.61 12.35 0.70
CA ILE A 221 14.05 12.43 0.97
C ILE A 221 14.69 13.57 0.18
N ARG A 222 14.43 13.64 -1.13
CA ARG A 222 14.98 14.68 -2.00
C ARG A 222 14.58 16.08 -1.54
N ASN A 223 13.31 16.28 -1.25
CA ASN A 223 12.79 17.59 -0.85
C ASN A 223 13.46 18.05 0.45
N LEU A 224 13.57 17.15 1.43
CA LEU A 224 14.17 17.49 2.71
C LEU A 224 15.69 17.73 2.62
N VAL A 225 16.39 17.04 1.73
CA VAL A 225 17.82 17.33 1.46
C VAL A 225 18.00 18.68 0.78
N ASN A 226 17.13 19.01 -0.18
CA ASN A 226 17.18 20.30 -0.87
C ASN A 226 16.96 21.49 0.09
N GLU A 227 16.18 21.31 1.17
CA GLU A 227 16.01 22.34 2.22
C GLU A 227 17.32 22.71 2.92
N TYR A 228 18.34 21.84 2.88
CA TYR A 228 19.68 22.17 3.38
C TYR A 228 20.55 22.93 2.36
N ASN A 229 19.98 23.40 1.25
CA ASN A 229 20.70 24.01 0.11
C ASN A 229 21.77 23.08 -0.50
N ILE A 230 21.56 21.77 -0.40
CA ILE A 230 22.44 20.76 -1.00
C ILE A 230 21.87 20.40 -2.37
N HIS A 231 22.71 20.41 -3.41
CA HIS A 231 22.30 19.91 -4.72
C HIS A 231 22.03 18.41 -4.65
N TRP A 232 20.85 17.98 -5.09
CA TRP A 232 20.46 16.58 -5.09
C TRP A 232 21.27 15.77 -6.10
N ASP A 233 21.79 14.63 -5.65
CA ASP A 233 22.40 13.59 -6.47
C ASP A 233 21.79 12.24 -6.07
N ASP A 234 21.29 11.47 -7.06
CA ASP A 234 20.75 10.13 -6.83
C ASP A 234 21.80 9.19 -6.21
N GLY A 235 23.10 9.45 -6.45
CA GLY A 235 24.22 8.73 -5.87
C GLY A 235 24.28 8.77 -4.34
N TYR A 236 23.60 9.73 -3.68
CA TYR A 236 23.47 9.72 -2.22
C TYR A 236 22.74 8.47 -1.71
N LEU A 237 21.78 7.94 -2.48
CA LEU A 237 21.03 6.73 -2.11
C LEU A 237 21.91 5.47 -2.10
N GLU A 238 23.04 5.48 -2.81
CA GLU A 238 23.98 4.35 -2.83
C GLU A 238 24.73 4.19 -1.50
N LYS A 239 24.80 5.25 -0.69
CA LYS A 239 25.49 5.25 0.60
C LYS A 239 24.67 4.64 1.74
N PHE A 240 23.42 4.25 1.47
CA PHE A 240 22.51 3.71 2.46
C PHE A 240 22.10 2.28 2.10
N PRO A 241 22.03 1.37 3.10
CA PRO A 241 21.35 0.11 2.93
C PRO A 241 19.89 0.32 2.51
N ILE A 242 19.37 -0.52 1.62
CA ILE A 242 17.99 -0.40 1.15
C ILE A 242 16.99 -0.46 2.31
N ALA A 243 17.25 -1.33 3.28
CA ALA A 243 16.40 -1.47 4.46
C ALA A 243 16.26 -0.14 5.25
N ASP A 244 17.34 0.64 5.32
CA ASP A 244 17.36 1.95 5.99
C ASP A 244 16.63 3.00 5.16
N LEU A 245 16.84 2.98 3.84
CA LEU A 245 16.10 3.83 2.92
C LEU A 245 14.59 3.65 3.07
N PHE A 246 14.08 2.46 3.41
CA PHE A 246 12.65 2.23 3.65
C PHE A 246 12.18 2.53 5.09
N SER A 247 13.00 2.30 6.12
CA SER A 247 12.53 2.31 7.52
C SER A 247 13.04 3.43 8.43
N GLU A 248 14.09 4.16 8.03
CA GLU A 248 14.54 5.33 8.80
C GLU A 248 13.60 6.53 8.61
N PRO A 249 13.46 7.43 9.58
CA PRO A 249 12.79 8.70 9.35
C PRO A 249 13.47 9.48 8.21
N VAL A 250 12.68 10.19 7.41
CA VAL A 250 13.20 10.94 6.25
C VAL A 250 14.19 12.01 6.72
N GLU A 251 13.93 12.61 7.88
CA GLU A 251 14.77 13.58 8.58
C GLU A 251 16.12 13.00 8.97
N THR A 252 16.16 11.74 9.39
CA THR A 252 17.41 11.06 9.72
C THR A 252 18.25 10.82 8.47
N LEU A 253 17.61 10.35 7.39
CA LEU A 253 18.29 10.14 6.10
C LEU A 253 18.84 11.46 5.55
N ALA A 254 18.03 12.52 5.52
CA ALA A 254 18.45 13.83 5.03
C ALA A 254 19.58 14.43 5.88
N GLY A 255 19.50 14.32 7.21
CA GLY A 255 20.57 14.75 8.11
C GLY A 255 21.89 14.00 7.88
N ARG A 256 21.84 12.69 7.61
CA ARG A 256 23.03 11.90 7.27
C ARG A 256 23.61 12.29 5.92
N ILE A 257 22.77 12.53 4.91
CA ILE A 257 23.22 13.04 3.60
C ILE A 257 23.93 14.39 3.77
N LYS A 258 23.37 15.30 4.58
CA LYS A 258 24.02 16.57 4.90
C LYS A 258 25.42 16.39 5.49
N GLN A 259 25.59 15.49 6.45
CA GLN A 259 26.90 15.20 7.04
C GLN A 259 27.88 14.62 6.02
N LEU A 260 27.41 13.74 5.12
CA LEU A 260 28.24 13.20 4.03
C LEU A 260 28.75 14.30 3.09
N VAL A 261 27.91 15.27 2.74
CA VAL A 261 28.32 16.39 1.88
C VAL A 261 29.33 17.30 2.59
N ILE A 262 29.11 17.60 3.88
CA ILE A 262 30.04 18.43 4.67
C ILE A 262 31.41 17.75 4.83
N THR A 263 31.45 16.44 5.00
CA THR A 263 32.70 15.70 5.25
C THR A 263 33.54 15.49 3.98
N ASN A 264 32.92 15.54 2.79
CA ASN A 264 33.59 15.37 1.51
C ASN A 264 34.06 16.69 0.87
N ASN A 265 33.77 17.83 1.51
CA ASN A 265 34.25 19.17 1.14
C ASN A 265 35.34 19.64 2.10
#